data_AF-L1LZW2-F1
#
_entry.id   AF-L1LZW2-F1
#
_cell.length_a   1.000
_cell.length_b   1.000
_cell.length_c   1.000
_cell.angle_alpha   90.00
_cell.angle_beta   90.00
_cell.angle_gamma   90.00
#
_symmetry.space_group_name_H-M   'P 1'
#
loop_
_entity.id
_entity.type
_entity.pdbx_description
1 polymer ?
#
loop_
_entity_poly.entity_id
_entity_poly.type
_entity_poly.pdbx_seq_one_letter_code
_entity_poly.pdbx_strand_id
1 'polypeptide(L)'
;MLTIAEHQMASLRAALAEDFALRLERHLRDCGHTGPVRDAIACSRSLAADFGLQAERDVARLAELLLQYAAGVSGDVCLPPQALSILSRHGADPGARLESLSRWIGEGRA
;
A
#
# COMPACT_ATOMS: atom_id res chain seq x y z
N MET A 1 4.78 30.31 -9.03
CA MET A 1 6.25 30.29 -8.94
C MET A 1 6.57 29.73 -7.56
N LEU A 2 7.08 28.50 -7.48
CA LEU A 2 7.42 27.89 -6.19
C LEU A 2 8.70 28.56 -5.67
N THR A 3 8.71 28.89 -4.38
CA THR A 3 9.88 29.37 -3.67
C THR A 3 10.98 28.30 -3.65
N ILE A 4 12.23 28.72 -3.42
CA ILE A 4 13.37 27.79 -3.26
C ILE A 4 13.07 26.76 -2.15
N ALA A 5 12.42 27.19 -1.06
CA ALA A 5 12.03 26.31 0.04
C ALA A 5 11.02 25.24 -0.39
N GLU A 6 9.99 25.61 -1.16
CA GLU A 6 9.02 24.64 -1.67
C GLU A 6 9.66 23.65 -2.64
N HIS A 7 10.61 24.09 -3.47
CA HIS A 7 11.36 23.21 -4.36
C HIS A 7 12.22 22.21 -3.57
N GLN A 8 12.95 22.67 -2.56
CA GLN A 8 13.76 21.81 -1.69
C GLN A 8 12.90 20.79 -0.92
N MET A 9 11.75 21.21 -0.40
CA MET A 9 10.80 20.32 0.27
C MET A 9 10.21 19.28 -0.68
N ALA A 10 9.90 19.66 -1.92
CA ALA A 10 9.41 18.73 -2.93
C ALA A 10 10.47 17.67 -3.28
N SER A 11 11.72 18.10 -3.51
CA SER A 11 12.84 17.19 -3.78
C SER A 11 13.12 16.25 -2.62
N LEU A 12 13.07 16.73 -1.37
CA LEU A 12 13.25 15.90 -0.19
C LEU A 12 12.13 14.85 -0.06
N ARG A 13 10.87 15.24 -0.29
CA ARG A 13 9.73 14.31 -0.28
C ARG A 13 9.87 13.24 -1.36
N ALA A 14 10.34 13.60 -2.55
CA ALA A 14 10.59 12.66 -3.63
C ALA A 14 11.70 11.66 -3.26
N ALA A 15 12.81 12.13 -2.70
CA ALA A 15 13.92 11.27 -2.28
C ALA A 15 13.51 10.29 -1.16
N LEU A 16 12.77 10.76 -0.15
CA LEU A 16 12.24 9.90 0.92
C LEU A 16 11.26 8.85 0.39
N ALA A 17 10.40 9.24 -0.55
CA ALA A 17 9.46 8.33 -1.18
C ALA A 17 10.15 7.24 -2.02
N GLU A 18 11.24 7.59 -2.71
CA GLU A 18 12.04 6.64 -3.49
C GLU A 18 12.81 5.68 -2.58
N ASP A 19 13.45 6.19 -1.52
CA ASP A 19 14.13 5.36 -0.52
C ASP A 19 13.16 4.35 0.13
N PHE A 20 11.99 4.81 0.55
CA PHE A 20 10.95 3.92 1.10
C PHE A 20 10.52 2.85 0.09
N ALA A 21 10.29 3.22 -1.18
CA ALA A 21 9.91 2.28 -2.22
C ALA A 21 10.99 1.21 -2.45
N LEU A 22 12.28 1.59 -2.45
CA LEU A 22 13.39 0.65 -2.60
C LEU A 22 13.52 -0.29 -1.39
N ARG A 23 13.39 0.24 -0.16
CA ARG A 23 13.38 -0.58 1.07
C ARG A 23 12.24 -1.58 1.05
N LEU A 24 11.03 -1.14 0.68
CA LEU A 24 9.84 -1.99 0.60
C LEU A 24 9.96 -3.03 -0.51
N GLU A 25 10.47 -2.67 -1.69
CA GLU A 25 10.70 -3.59 -2.80
C GLU A 25 11.68 -4.70 -2.39
N ARG A 26 12.78 -4.36 -1.70
CA ARG A 26 13.72 -5.35 -1.18
C ARG A 26 13.04 -6.27 -0.16
N HIS A 27 12.36 -5.70 0.84
CA HIS A 27 11.64 -6.47 1.87
C HIS A 27 10.65 -7.48 1.26
N LEU A 28 9.84 -7.04 0.29
CA LEU A 28 8.85 -7.89 -0.37
C LEU A 28 9.51 -9.02 -1.16
N ARG A 29 10.62 -8.75 -1.86
CA ARG A 29 11.39 -9.79 -2.53
C ARG A 29 12.01 -10.80 -1.55
N ASP A 30 12.54 -10.32 -0.42
CA ASP A 30 13.12 -11.18 0.62
C ASP A 30 12.05 -12.08 1.26
N CYS A 31 10.81 -11.62 1.33
CA CYS A 31 9.64 -12.42 1.73
C CYS A 31 9.16 -13.40 0.65
N GLY A 32 9.82 -13.47 -0.51
CA GLY A 32 9.49 -14.39 -1.59
C GLY A 32 8.42 -13.88 -2.58
N HIS A 33 8.04 -12.59 -2.51
CA HIS A 33 7.13 -12.02 -3.50
C HIS A 33 7.89 -11.72 -4.81
N THR A 34 7.59 -12.48 -5.87
CA THR A 34 8.18 -12.30 -7.21
C THR A 34 7.20 -11.71 -8.23
N GLY A 35 6.01 -11.30 -7.79
CA GLY A 35 4.94 -10.72 -8.62
C GLY A 35 5.19 -9.27 -9.03
N PRO A 36 4.14 -8.50 -9.41
CA PRO A 36 4.26 -7.09 -9.79
C PRO A 36 4.48 -6.19 -8.56
N VAL A 37 5.62 -6.39 -7.87
CA VAL A 37 5.99 -5.72 -6.61
C VAL A 37 5.95 -4.20 -6.75
N ARG A 38 6.44 -3.67 -7.88
CA ARG A 38 6.43 -2.22 -8.15
C ARG A 38 5.01 -1.67 -8.28
N ASP A 39 4.12 -2.38 -8.95
CA ASP A 39 2.73 -1.94 -9.12
C ASP A 39 1.98 -1.98 -7.80
N ALA A 40 2.23 -3.00 -6.97
CA ALA A 40 1.69 -3.08 -5.62
C ALA A 40 2.19 -1.94 -4.71
N ILE A 41 3.47 -1.53 -4.83
CA ILE A 41 4.01 -0.38 -4.10
C ILE A 41 3.38 0.93 -4.60
N ALA A 42 3.23 1.11 -5.91
CA ALA A 42 2.59 2.30 -6.46
C ALA A 42 1.11 2.38 -6.05
N CYS A 43 0.38 1.28 -6.16
CA CYS A 43 -1.03 1.18 -5.79
C CYS A 43 -1.25 1.40 -4.28
N SER A 44 -0.46 0.75 -3.43
CA SER A 44 -0.54 0.93 -1.97
C SER A 44 -0.28 2.37 -1.55
N ARG A 45 0.66 3.08 -2.19
CA ARG A 45 0.91 4.51 -1.90
C ARG A 45 -0.25 5.41 -2.29
N SER A 46 -0.89 5.15 -3.43
CA SER A 46 -2.08 5.89 -3.84
C SER A 46 -3.23 5.65 -2.86
N LEU A 47 -3.55 4.39 -2.58
CA LEU A 47 -4.63 4.01 -1.67
C LEU A 47 -4.36 4.48 -0.24
N ALA A 48 -3.11 4.44 0.21
CA ALA A 48 -2.72 4.94 1.52
C ALA A 48 -3.09 6.41 1.72
N ALA A 49 -2.86 7.24 0.70
CA ALA A 49 -3.26 8.64 0.73
C ALA A 49 -4.80 8.78 0.82
N ASP A 50 -5.55 7.99 0.05
CA ASP A 50 -7.01 8.03 0.00
C ASP A 50 -7.67 7.57 1.32
N PHE A 51 -7.03 6.64 2.05
CA PHE A 51 -7.55 6.06 3.29
C PHE A 51 -6.88 6.59 4.57
N GLY A 52 -6.01 7.59 4.45
CA GLY A 52 -5.34 8.22 5.59
C GLY A 52 -4.31 7.31 6.29
N LEU A 53 -3.71 6.37 5.56
CA LEU A 53 -2.60 5.55 6.05
C LEU A 53 -1.31 6.35 5.91
N GLN A 54 -0.85 6.97 7.00
CA GLN A 54 0.31 7.88 6.96
C GLN A 54 1.63 7.21 7.35
N ALA A 55 1.60 6.13 8.12
CA ALA A 55 2.81 5.47 8.58
C ALA A 55 3.37 4.53 7.50
N GLU A 56 4.69 4.52 7.32
CA GLU A 56 5.39 3.61 6.39
C GLU A 56 4.98 2.14 6.60
N ARG A 57 4.79 1.73 7.87
CA ARG A 57 4.34 0.38 8.23
C ARG A 57 2.95 0.03 7.68
N ASP A 58 2.04 1.00 7.64
CA ASP A 58 0.66 0.77 7.18
C ASP A 58 0.66 0.62 5.66
N VAL A 59 1.49 1.41 4.97
CA VAL A 59 1.69 1.32 3.51
C VAL A 59 2.39 0.01 3.14
N ALA A 60 3.43 -0.38 3.87
CA ALA A 60 4.13 -1.64 3.67
C ALA A 60 3.17 -2.84 3.85
N ARG A 61 2.38 -2.83 4.92
CA ARG A 61 1.37 -3.85 5.19
C ARG A 61 0.31 -3.88 4.08
N LEU A 62 -0.15 -2.74 3.60
CA LEU A 62 -1.09 -2.69 2.47
C LEU A 62 -0.47 -3.28 1.20
N ALA A 63 0.79 -2.99 0.89
CA ALA A 63 1.50 -3.56 -0.25
C ALA A 63 1.61 -5.09 -0.18
N GLU A 64 1.92 -5.64 1.00
CA GLU A 64 1.91 -7.09 1.24
C GLU A 64 0.53 -7.70 0.96
N LEU A 65 -0.54 -7.07 1.48
CA LEU A 65 -1.91 -7.55 1.29
C LEU A 65 -2.34 -7.49 -0.19
N LEU A 66 -1.94 -6.44 -0.91
CA LEU A 66 -2.18 -6.34 -2.37
C LEU A 66 -1.48 -7.47 -3.13
N LEU A 67 -0.25 -7.82 -2.77
CA LEU A 67 0.47 -8.91 -3.40
C LEU A 67 -0.13 -10.28 -3.06
N GLN A 68 -0.55 -10.50 -1.82
CA GLN A 68 -1.27 -11.71 -1.42
C GLN A 68 -2.60 -11.84 -2.18
N TYR A 69 -3.32 -10.73 -2.32
CA TYR A 69 -4.55 -10.68 -3.11
C TYR A 69 -4.30 -11.00 -4.60
N ALA A 70 -3.30 -10.37 -5.21
CA ALA A 70 -2.96 -10.55 -6.62
C ALA A 70 -2.41 -11.95 -6.93
N ALA A 71 -1.69 -12.58 -6.01
CA ALA A 71 -1.28 -13.98 -6.16
C ALA A 71 -2.47 -14.95 -6.29
N GLY A 72 -3.64 -14.57 -5.77
CA GLY A 72 -4.87 -15.35 -5.88
C GLY A 72 -5.86 -14.86 -6.94
N VAL A 73 -5.56 -13.82 -7.73
CA VAL A 73 -6.39 -13.37 -8.89
C VAL A 73 -5.52 -13.19 -10.11
N SER A 74 -5.82 -13.92 -11.17
CA SER A 74 -5.26 -13.63 -12.49
C SER A 74 -5.89 -12.36 -13.04
N GLY A 75 -5.15 -11.25 -12.98
CA GLY A 75 -5.53 -10.00 -13.62
C GLY A 75 -5.91 -8.91 -12.62
N ASP A 76 -5.07 -7.89 -12.58
CA ASP A 76 -5.19 -6.63 -11.85
C ASP A 76 -4.94 -6.63 -10.33
N VAL A 77 -4.07 -5.71 -9.92
CA VAL A 77 -3.80 -5.33 -8.51
C VAL A 77 -4.85 -4.30 -8.05
N CYS A 78 -6.07 -4.39 -8.57
CA CYS A 78 -7.17 -3.53 -8.12
C CYS A 78 -7.97 -4.25 -7.04
N LEU A 79 -8.08 -3.61 -5.88
CA LEU A 79 -8.93 -4.08 -4.79
C LEU A 79 -10.41 -4.00 -5.22
N PRO A 80 -11.22 -5.03 -4.95
CA PRO A 80 -12.65 -5.00 -5.25
C PRO A 80 -13.38 -4.07 -4.28
N PRO A 81 -14.63 -3.68 -4.61
CA PRO A 81 -15.42 -2.76 -3.78
C PRO A 81 -15.54 -3.20 -2.31
N GLN A 82 -15.62 -4.50 -2.02
CA GLN A 82 -15.65 -4.97 -0.62
C GLN A 82 -14.35 -4.62 0.13
N ALA A 83 -13.18 -4.84 -0.46
CA ALA A 83 -11.91 -4.49 0.17
C ALA A 83 -11.78 -2.97 0.38
N LEU A 84 -12.25 -2.16 -0.58
CA LEU A 84 -12.30 -0.70 -0.43
C LEU A 84 -13.23 -0.27 0.71
N SER A 85 -14.36 -0.96 0.90
CA SER A 85 -15.28 -0.68 2.02
C SER A 85 -14.68 -0.97 3.40
N ILE A 86 -13.77 -1.95 3.48
CA ILE A 86 -13.02 -2.26 4.71
C ILE A 86 -12.03 -1.13 5.01
N LEU A 87 -11.33 -0.65 3.99
CA LEU A 87 -10.36 0.45 4.11
C LEU A 87 -11.03 1.81 4.36
N SER A 88 -12.25 2.04 3.87
CA SER A 88 -12.99 3.29 4.08
C SER A 88 -13.73 3.37 5.41
N ARG A 89 -13.68 2.34 6.26
CA ARG A 89 -14.45 2.28 7.50
C ARG A 89 -14.04 3.39 8.48
N HIS A 90 -14.88 4.43 8.56
CA HIS A 90 -14.65 5.56 9.45
C HIS A 90 -14.69 5.16 10.92
N GLY A 91 -13.78 5.74 11.72
CA GLY A 91 -13.67 5.51 13.16
C GLY A 91 -12.84 4.29 13.58
N ALA A 92 -12.39 3.47 12.62
CA ALA A 92 -11.44 2.39 12.90
C ALA A 92 -10.00 2.87 12.71
N ASP A 93 -9.11 2.46 13.62
CA ASP A 93 -7.67 2.67 13.49
C ASP A 93 -7.15 2.05 12.17
N PRO A 94 -6.18 2.69 11.48
CA PRO A 94 -5.50 2.13 10.31
C PRO A 94 -5.13 0.64 10.43
N GLY A 95 -4.55 0.24 11.55
CA GLY A 95 -4.15 -1.15 11.80
C GLY A 95 -5.35 -2.10 11.84
N ALA A 96 -6.44 -1.70 12.49
CA ALA A 96 -7.67 -2.51 12.55
C ALA A 96 -8.32 -2.70 11.18
N ARG A 97 -8.23 -1.70 10.30
CA ARG A 97 -8.71 -1.80 8.90
C ARG A 97 -7.85 -2.77 8.09
N LEU A 98 -6.52 -2.69 8.22
CA LEU A 98 -5.60 -3.59 7.53
C LEU A 98 -5.73 -5.04 8.01
N GLU A 99 -5.93 -5.27 9.31
CA GLU A 99 -6.19 -6.61 9.86
C GLU A 99 -7.53 -7.18 9.38
N SER A 100 -8.56 -6.34 9.28
CA SER A 100 -9.85 -6.74 8.71
C SER A 100 -9.71 -7.13 7.24
N LEU A 101 -8.90 -6.38 6.48
CA LEU A 101 -8.60 -6.70 5.08
C LEU A 101 -7.81 -8.01 4.97
N SER A 102 -6.81 -8.22 5.82
CA SER A 102 -6.02 -9.45 5.87
C SER A 102 -6.89 -10.67 6.14
N ARG A 103 -7.84 -10.56 7.07
CA ARG A 103 -8.79 -11.64 7.37
C ARG A 103 -9.67 -11.95 6.16
N TRP A 104 -10.23 -10.92 5.54
CA TRP A 104 -11.07 -11.07 4.34
C TRP A 104 -10.32 -11.74 3.17
N ILE A 105 -9.04 -11.38 2.95
CA ILE A 105 -8.19 -12.05 1.95
C ILE A 105 -7.99 -13.54 2.30
N GLY A 106 -7.75 -13.85 3.58
CA GLY A 106 -7.50 -15.22 4.06
C GLY A 106 -8.73 -16.14 4.09
N GLU A 107 -9.94 -15.59 4.20
CA GLU A 107 -11.20 -16.37 4.26
C GLU A 107 -11.64 -16.95 2.90
N GLY A 108 -10.87 -16.78 1.83
CA GLY A 108 -11.07 -17.50 0.58
C GLY A 108 -12.18 -16.94 -0.32
N ARG A 109 -12.40 -15.62 -0.30
CA ARG A 109 -13.27 -14.85 -1.21
C ARG A 109 -14.72 -15.37 -1.29
N ALA A 110 -15.55 -14.92 -0.34
CA ALA A 110 -17.01 -15.06 -0.40
C ALA A 110 -17.61 -14.45 -1.68
#